data_AF-A0AA39KLY2-F1
#
_entry.id   AF-A0AA39KLY2-F1
#
_cell.length_a   1.000
_cell.length_b   1.000
_cell.length_c   1.000
_cell.angle_alpha   90.00
_cell.angle_beta   90.00
_cell.angle_gamma   90.00
#
_symmetry.space_group_name_H-M   'P 1'
#
loop_
_entity.id
_entity.type
_entity.pdbx_description
1 polymer ?
#
loop_
_entity_poly.entity_id
_entity_poly.type
_entity_poly.pdbx_seq_one_letter_code
_entity_poly.pdbx_strand_id
1 'polypeptide(L)'
;MADSLKDSMENHVEEQEPEVESNYKPPPEKTIEQLLEADKEDESLRKYKETLLGEAKSGGVIVDPNDPRKVIVKKLALCVSGRPDMELDLSGDLGQLKKQTFIIREGVSYRIRIDFIVQREIVHGLKYVQKTYRLGVPVDKMTHMVGSYPPKTEIQSYTTPPEDAPAGVMARGSYTVSSLFTDDDKHEHLKWEWSFDIKKDWKE
;
A
#
# COMPACT_ATOMS: atom_id res chain seq x y z
N MET A 1 32.91 -20.48 46.92
CA MET A 1 33.46 -20.59 45.54
C MET A 1 32.30 -21.00 44.65
N ALA A 2 32.19 -20.34 43.51
CA ALA A 2 30.95 -20.07 42.78
C ALA A 2 30.02 -21.27 42.53
N ASP A 3 28.74 -20.97 42.72
CA ASP A 3 27.57 -21.81 42.51
C ASP A 3 27.18 -21.87 41.02
N SER A 4 26.36 -22.86 40.71
CA SER A 4 25.90 -23.32 39.41
C SER A 4 25.15 -22.28 38.58
N LEU A 5 25.49 -22.11 37.30
CA LEU A 5 24.61 -21.53 36.26
C LEU A 5 24.90 -22.23 34.91
N LYS A 6 24.20 -23.34 34.69
CA LYS A 6 23.75 -23.77 33.37
C LYS A 6 22.42 -23.07 33.07
N ASP A 7 22.08 -23.02 31.78
CA ASP A 7 20.77 -22.66 31.23
C ASP A 7 20.54 -21.14 31.10
N SER A 8 20.07 -20.55 30.00
CA SER A 8 19.51 -21.10 28.76
C SER A 8 19.67 -19.98 27.70
N MET A 9 20.32 -20.25 26.57
CA MET A 9 20.24 -19.37 25.41
C MET A 9 18.85 -19.61 24.78
N GLU A 10 17.87 -18.81 25.19
CA GLU A 10 16.56 -18.79 24.53
C GLU A 10 16.75 -18.18 23.13
N ASN A 11 16.79 -19.08 22.14
CA ASN A 11 16.53 -18.74 20.75
C ASN A 11 15.14 -18.09 20.69
N HIS A 12 15.10 -16.78 20.46
CA HIS A 12 13.88 -16.09 20.06
C HIS A 12 13.50 -16.60 18.67
N VAL A 13 12.60 -17.57 18.65
CA VAL A 13 11.96 -18.03 17.43
C VAL A 13 11.10 -16.86 16.96
N GLU A 14 11.44 -16.30 15.79
CA GLU A 14 10.52 -15.43 15.06
C GLU A 14 9.24 -16.22 14.83
N GLU A 15 8.19 -15.94 15.60
CA GLU A 15 6.82 -16.29 15.22
C GLU A 15 6.46 -15.43 14.02
N GLN A 16 6.96 -15.81 12.84
CA GLN A 16 6.39 -15.39 11.58
C GLN A 16 4.97 -15.97 11.57
N GLU A 17 3.96 -15.11 11.65
CA GLU A 17 2.60 -15.53 11.29
C GLU A 17 2.69 -16.27 9.95
N PRO A 18 2.09 -17.47 9.82
CA PRO A 18 2.14 -18.19 8.57
C PRO A 18 1.48 -17.31 7.50
N GLU A 19 2.28 -16.77 6.58
CA GLU A 19 1.77 -16.23 5.33
C GLU A 19 0.92 -17.36 4.74
N VAL A 20 -0.41 -17.18 4.72
CA VAL A 20 -1.31 -18.14 4.09
C VAL A 20 -0.87 -18.15 2.63
N GLU A 21 -0.07 -19.15 2.24
CA GLU A 21 0.38 -19.32 0.87
C GLU A 21 -0.88 -19.54 0.03
N SER A 22 -1.41 -18.45 -0.51
CA SER A 22 -2.52 -18.50 -1.41
C SER A 22 -2.03 -19.25 -2.65
N ASN A 23 -2.66 -20.36 -2.99
CA ASN A 23 -2.46 -21.05 -4.28
C ASN A 23 -2.97 -20.21 -5.48
N TYR A 24 -3.16 -18.91 -5.29
CA TYR A 24 -3.56 -17.97 -6.32
C TYR A 24 -2.45 -17.86 -7.37
N LYS A 25 -2.87 -17.99 -8.63
CA LYS A 25 -2.01 -17.78 -9.78
C LYS A 25 -2.51 -16.52 -10.48
N PRO A 26 -1.67 -15.50 -10.67
CA PRO A 26 -2.02 -14.33 -11.47
C PRO A 26 -2.62 -14.71 -12.82
N PRO A 27 -3.62 -13.97 -13.31
CA PRO A 27 -4.11 -14.16 -14.67
C PRO A 27 -3.00 -13.88 -15.68
N PRO A 28 -3.06 -14.46 -16.89
CA PRO A 28 -2.14 -14.09 -17.96
C PRO A 28 -2.37 -12.63 -18.38
N GLU A 29 -1.28 -11.91 -18.67
CA GLU A 29 -1.37 -10.54 -19.17
C GLU A 29 -2.16 -10.51 -20.50
N LYS A 30 -3.15 -9.62 -20.55
CA LYS A 30 -3.93 -9.31 -21.77
C LYS A 30 -4.13 -7.81 -21.85
N THR A 31 -4.01 -7.26 -23.05
CA THR A 31 -4.29 -5.84 -23.28
C THR A 31 -5.79 -5.59 -23.30
N ILE A 32 -6.19 -4.34 -23.03
CA ILE A 32 -7.60 -3.92 -23.16
C ILE A 32 -8.12 -4.21 -24.58
N GLU A 33 -7.31 -4.00 -25.61
CA GLU A 33 -7.68 -4.28 -27.00
C GLU A 33 -7.99 -5.76 -27.22
N GLN A 34 -7.14 -6.66 -26.69
CA GLN A 34 -7.37 -8.11 -26.76
C GLN A 34 -8.63 -8.52 -25.99
N LEU A 35 -8.89 -7.88 -24.84
CA LEU A 35 -10.10 -8.13 -24.05
C LEU A 35 -11.37 -7.69 -24.80
N LEU A 36 -11.32 -6.57 -25.52
CA LEU A 36 -12.44 -6.05 -26.30
C LEU A 36 -12.71 -6.86 -27.57
N GLU A 37 -11.67 -7.38 -28.23
CA GLU A 37 -11.82 -8.20 -29.43
C GLU A 37 -12.30 -9.62 -29.12
N ALA A 38 -11.97 -10.13 -27.93
CA ALA A 38 -12.53 -11.39 -27.46
C ALA A 38 -14.05 -11.29 -27.33
N ASP A 39 -14.77 -12.33 -27.77
CA ASP A 39 -16.23 -12.47 -27.58
C ASP A 39 -17.06 -11.31 -28.17
N LYS A 40 -16.56 -10.67 -29.22
CA LYS A 40 -17.20 -9.51 -29.87
C LYS A 40 -18.59 -9.79 -30.45
N GLU A 41 -18.87 -11.07 -30.72
CA GLU A 41 -20.17 -11.52 -31.21
C GLU A 41 -21.20 -11.71 -30.09
N ASP A 42 -20.76 -11.74 -28.82
CA ASP A 42 -21.62 -11.88 -27.65
C ASP A 42 -22.03 -10.51 -27.09
N GLU A 43 -23.30 -10.16 -27.25
CA GLU A 43 -23.85 -8.89 -26.78
C GLU A 43 -23.75 -8.73 -25.24
N SER A 44 -23.93 -9.83 -24.50
CA SER A 44 -23.91 -9.80 -23.04
C SER A 44 -22.51 -9.55 -22.50
N LEU A 45 -21.50 -10.23 -23.06
CA LEU A 45 -20.10 -10.05 -22.69
C LEU A 45 -19.59 -8.68 -23.12
N ARG A 46 -20.05 -8.15 -24.25
CA ARG A 46 -19.74 -6.78 -24.65
C ARG A 46 -20.27 -5.76 -23.66
N LYS A 47 -21.55 -5.81 -23.28
CA LYS A 47 -22.13 -4.90 -22.27
C LYS A 47 -21.45 -5.02 -20.92
N TYR A 48 -21.07 -6.24 -20.53
CA TYR A 48 -20.31 -6.49 -19.30
C TYR A 48 -18.93 -5.81 -19.34
N LYS A 49 -18.15 -6.00 -20.41
CA LYS A 49 -16.84 -5.35 -20.60
C LYS A 49 -16.96 -3.83 -20.65
N GLU A 50 -17.99 -3.30 -21.30
CA GLU A 50 -18.27 -1.86 -21.35
C GLU A 50 -18.51 -1.27 -19.95
N THR A 51 -19.27 -1.98 -19.11
CA THR A 51 -19.56 -1.55 -17.74
C THR A 51 -18.30 -1.53 -16.88
N LEU A 52 -17.43 -2.54 -17.05
CA LEU A 52 -16.19 -2.64 -16.28
C LEU A 52 -15.11 -1.65 -16.73
N LEU A 53 -14.93 -1.49 -18.04
CA LEU A 53 -13.85 -0.67 -18.61
C LEU A 53 -14.19 0.82 -18.61
N GLY A 54 -15.47 1.19 -18.72
CA GLY A 54 -15.89 2.59 -18.76
C GLY A 54 -15.10 3.40 -19.80
N GLU A 55 -14.39 4.43 -19.34
CA GLU A 55 -13.52 5.29 -20.15
C GLU A 55 -12.46 4.51 -20.94
N ALA A 56 -11.93 3.41 -20.38
CA ALA A 56 -10.86 2.63 -20.99
C ALA A 56 -11.28 1.91 -22.28
N LYS A 57 -12.58 1.82 -22.58
CA LYS A 57 -13.07 1.23 -23.83
C LYS A 57 -12.61 2.01 -25.06
N SER A 58 -12.49 3.33 -24.96
CA SER A 58 -12.19 4.22 -26.08
C SER A 58 -10.71 4.28 -26.46
N GLY A 59 -9.87 3.44 -25.84
CA GLY A 59 -8.42 3.44 -25.96
C GLY A 59 -7.77 3.74 -24.60
N GLY A 60 -6.49 3.35 -24.45
CA GLY A 60 -5.76 3.47 -23.20
C GLY A 60 -5.81 4.89 -22.65
N VAL A 61 -6.45 5.09 -21.50
CA VAL A 61 -6.51 6.39 -20.81
C VAL A 61 -5.09 6.80 -20.43
N ILE A 62 -4.63 7.97 -20.87
CA ILE A 62 -3.30 8.50 -20.53
C ILE A 62 -3.50 9.85 -19.83
N VAL A 63 -3.07 9.93 -18.57
CA VAL A 63 -3.13 11.15 -17.77
C VAL A 63 -1.78 11.87 -17.77
N ASP A 64 -0.68 11.12 -17.68
CA ASP A 64 0.67 11.63 -17.81
C ASP A 64 1.41 10.87 -18.93
N PRO A 65 1.54 11.47 -20.13
CA PRO A 65 2.26 10.87 -21.24
C PRO A 65 3.74 10.61 -20.96
N ASN A 66 4.37 11.39 -20.07
CA ASN A 66 5.79 11.28 -19.75
C ASN A 66 6.08 10.21 -18.70
N ASP A 67 5.06 9.77 -17.96
CA ASP A 67 5.17 8.67 -17.02
C ASP A 67 4.87 7.34 -17.75
N PRO A 68 5.86 6.44 -17.91
CA PRO A 68 5.64 5.16 -18.56
C PRO A 68 4.86 4.16 -17.68
N ARG A 69 4.70 4.44 -16.38
CA ARG A 69 4.05 3.52 -15.45
C ARG A 69 2.55 3.43 -15.73
N LYS A 70 1.97 2.25 -15.45
CA LYS A 70 0.52 2.02 -15.47
C LYS A 70 -0.15 2.65 -14.25
N VAL A 71 0.53 2.72 -13.11
CA VAL A 71 0.00 3.31 -11.88
C VAL A 71 0.86 4.49 -11.45
N ILE A 72 0.21 5.63 -11.23
CA ILE A 72 0.83 6.84 -10.71
C ILE A 72 0.27 7.09 -9.32
N VAL A 73 1.06 6.78 -8.29
CA VAL A 73 0.67 7.04 -6.90
C VAL A 73 0.85 8.53 -6.61
N LYS A 74 -0.19 9.18 -6.08
CA LYS A 74 -0.22 10.64 -5.90
C LYS A 74 -0.06 11.03 -4.44
N LYS A 75 -0.68 10.30 -3.51
CA LYS A 75 -0.71 10.68 -2.11
C LYS A 75 -0.86 9.46 -1.20
N LEU A 76 -0.25 9.53 -0.02
CA LEU A 76 -0.62 8.72 1.14
C LEU A 76 -1.19 9.64 2.22
N ALA A 77 -2.30 9.24 2.84
CA ALA A 77 -2.89 9.95 3.95
C ALA A 77 -3.07 9.01 5.15
N LEU A 78 -2.69 9.49 6.34
CA LEU A 78 -3.00 8.87 7.61
C LEU A 78 -4.28 9.52 8.16
N CYS A 79 -5.36 8.74 8.16
CA CYS A 79 -6.70 9.18 8.51
C CYS A 79 -7.03 8.78 9.95
N VAL A 80 -7.31 9.77 10.80
CA VAL A 80 -7.71 9.57 12.20
C VAL A 80 -9.04 10.27 12.44
N SER A 81 -10.01 9.55 12.99
CA SER A 81 -11.34 10.11 13.23
C SER A 81 -11.28 11.36 14.10
N GLY A 82 -12.01 12.41 13.69
CA GLY A 82 -12.07 13.69 14.39
C GLY A 82 -10.84 14.59 14.22
N ARG A 83 -9.92 14.27 13.30
CA ARG A 83 -8.77 15.12 12.96
C ARG A 83 -8.63 15.29 11.44
N PRO A 84 -8.01 16.38 10.97
CA PRO A 84 -7.58 16.45 9.58
C PRO A 84 -6.59 15.34 9.25
N ASP A 85 -6.66 14.83 8.02
CA ASP A 85 -5.71 13.83 7.50
C ASP A 85 -4.29 14.40 7.50
N MET A 86 -3.33 13.56 7.88
CA MET A 86 -1.90 13.86 7.69
C MET A 86 -1.46 13.26 6.37
N GLU A 87 -0.94 14.07 5.45
CA GLU A 87 -0.74 13.67 4.06
C GLU A 87 0.73 13.74 3.64
N LEU A 88 1.15 12.77 2.84
CA LEU A 88 2.41 12.76 2.09
C LEU A 88 2.09 12.94 0.61
N ASP A 89 2.64 13.99 0.00
CA ASP A 89 2.62 14.16 -1.45
C ASP A 89 3.67 13.25 -2.09
N LEU A 90 3.20 12.25 -2.85
CA LEU A 90 4.04 11.24 -3.50
C LEU A 90 4.34 11.60 -4.96
N SER A 91 3.86 12.75 -5.44
CA SER A 91 4.15 13.26 -6.78
C SER A 91 5.43 14.12 -6.86
N GLY A 92 5.94 14.56 -5.71
CA GLY A 92 7.12 15.40 -5.58
C GLY A 92 8.42 14.64 -5.29
N ASP A 93 9.34 15.31 -4.59
CA ASP A 93 10.63 14.74 -4.17
C ASP A 93 10.46 13.79 -2.97
N LEU A 94 10.48 12.48 -3.26
CA LEU A 94 10.36 11.43 -2.25
C LEU A 94 11.43 11.50 -1.15
N GLY A 95 12.60 12.09 -1.45
CA GLY A 95 13.67 12.27 -0.46
C GLY A 95 13.30 13.20 0.70
N GLN A 96 12.28 14.05 0.51
CA GLN A 96 11.81 14.96 1.57
C GLN A 96 10.83 14.28 2.53
N LEU A 97 10.22 13.16 2.14
CA LEU A 97 9.21 12.48 2.95
C LEU A 97 9.76 11.96 4.27
N LYS A 98 11.02 11.51 4.29
CA LYS A 98 11.72 11.11 5.53
C LYS A 98 11.89 12.25 6.53
N LYS A 99 11.87 13.52 6.07
CA LYS A 99 11.98 14.70 6.93
C LYS A 99 10.64 15.07 7.55
N GLN A 100 9.54 14.57 6.98
CA GLN A 100 8.20 14.74 7.53
C GLN A 100 7.95 13.61 8.52
N THR A 101 7.82 13.96 9.79
CA THR A 101 7.52 13.01 10.87
C THR A 101 6.09 13.24 11.34
N PHE A 102 5.21 12.28 11.11
CA PHE A 102 3.85 12.32 11.65
C PHE A 102 3.84 12.01 13.13
N ILE A 103 3.08 12.76 13.92
CA ILE A 103 2.85 12.41 15.32
C ILE A 103 1.57 11.59 15.39
N ILE A 104 1.67 10.36 15.87
CA ILE A 104 0.53 9.47 16.12
C ILE A 104 0.37 9.32 17.62
N ARG A 105 -0.84 9.57 18.13
CA ARG A 105 -1.14 9.30 19.53
C ARG A 105 -1.21 7.79 19.76
N GLU A 106 -0.52 7.32 20.79
CA GLU A 106 -0.56 5.91 21.18
C GLU A 106 -2.01 5.42 21.42
N GLY A 107 -2.31 4.18 21.02
CA GLY A 107 -3.62 3.58 21.18
C GLY A 107 -4.74 4.18 20.32
N VAL A 108 -4.43 5.10 19.40
CA VAL A 108 -5.45 5.60 18.48
C VAL A 108 -5.67 4.64 17.32
N SER A 109 -6.93 4.52 16.92
CA SER A 109 -7.31 3.86 15.68
C SER A 109 -7.14 4.79 14.48
N TYR A 110 -6.41 4.33 13.46
CA TYR A 110 -6.16 5.06 12.23
C TYR A 110 -6.38 4.18 11.00
N ARG A 111 -6.44 4.80 9.83
CA ARG A 111 -6.44 4.14 8.52
C ARG A 111 -5.41 4.78 7.62
N ILE A 112 -4.91 4.03 6.65
CA ILE A 112 -4.06 4.57 5.58
C ILE A 112 -4.92 4.65 4.32
N ARG A 113 -4.98 5.83 3.72
CA ARG A 113 -5.56 6.03 2.39
C ARG A 113 -4.45 6.26 1.37
N ILE A 114 -4.50 5.56 0.25
CA ILE A 114 -3.57 5.74 -0.88
C ILE A 114 -4.39 6.22 -2.07
N ASP A 115 -4.01 7.37 -2.60
CA ASP A 115 -4.64 7.98 -3.78
C ASP A 115 -3.72 7.78 -4.99
N PHE A 116 -4.27 7.23 -6.07
CA PHE A 116 -3.51 6.86 -7.25
C PHE A 116 -4.34 6.98 -8.53
N ILE A 117 -3.67 7.03 -9.67
CA ILE A 117 -4.27 7.03 -11.00
C ILE A 117 -3.79 5.78 -11.73
N VAL A 118 -4.69 5.12 -12.44
CA VAL A 118 -4.34 4.04 -13.37
C VAL A 118 -4.48 4.55 -14.79
N GLN A 119 -3.45 4.36 -15.58
CA GLN A 119 -3.39 4.74 -16.99
C GLN A 119 -2.86 3.59 -17.85
N ARG A 120 -3.09 3.71 -19.17
CA ARG A 120 -2.66 2.81 -20.24
C ARG A 120 -3.38 1.47 -20.25
N GLU A 121 -3.16 0.63 -19.24
CA GLU A 121 -3.66 -0.75 -19.20
C GLU A 121 -4.28 -1.10 -17.84
N ILE A 122 -5.08 -2.17 -17.81
CA ILE A 122 -5.63 -2.71 -16.55
C ILE A 122 -4.48 -3.17 -15.67
N VAL A 123 -4.60 -2.91 -14.37
CA VAL A 123 -3.66 -3.40 -13.37
C VAL A 123 -4.37 -4.42 -12.50
N HIS A 124 -3.80 -5.61 -12.42
CA HIS A 124 -4.36 -6.74 -11.69
C HIS A 124 -3.69 -6.92 -10.33
N GLY A 125 -4.51 -7.12 -9.30
CA GLY A 125 -4.01 -7.44 -7.97
C GLY A 125 -3.01 -6.42 -7.43
N LEU A 126 -3.33 -5.13 -7.55
CA LEU A 126 -2.60 -4.04 -6.92
C LEU A 126 -2.53 -4.27 -5.40
N LYS A 127 -1.37 -4.03 -4.80
CA LYS A 127 -1.06 -4.32 -3.39
C LYS A 127 -0.26 -3.18 -2.80
N TYR A 128 -0.56 -2.89 -1.55
CA TYR A 128 0.27 -2.04 -0.72
C TYR A 128 1.03 -2.91 0.28
N VAL A 129 2.36 -2.82 0.26
CA VAL A 129 3.23 -3.48 1.22
C VAL A 129 3.88 -2.42 2.10
N GLN A 130 3.74 -2.59 3.40
CA GLN A 130 4.33 -1.71 4.39
C GLN A 130 5.23 -2.52 5.32
N LYS A 131 6.45 -2.03 5.54
CA LYS A 131 7.41 -2.56 6.52
C LYS A 131 7.76 -1.47 7.51
N THR A 132 7.54 -1.74 8.78
CA THR A 132 7.77 -0.78 9.86
C THR A 132 9.03 -1.17 10.62
N TYR A 133 9.87 -0.18 10.89
CA TYR A 133 11.16 -0.32 11.54
C TYR A 133 11.24 0.57 12.76
N ARG A 134 11.89 0.08 13.81
CA ARG A 134 12.22 0.84 15.01
C ARG A 134 13.70 0.67 15.31
N LEU A 135 14.42 1.79 15.43
CA LEU A 135 15.88 1.78 15.61
C LEU A 135 16.62 0.93 14.55
N GLY A 136 16.10 0.91 13.32
CA GLY A 136 16.63 0.11 12.20
C GLY A 136 16.26 -1.38 12.21
N VAL A 137 15.58 -1.86 13.25
CA VAL A 137 15.11 -3.25 13.36
C VAL A 137 13.67 -3.36 12.83
N PRO A 138 13.35 -4.32 11.94
CA PRO A 138 11.97 -4.53 11.52
C PRO A 138 11.11 -4.98 12.71
N VAL A 139 9.96 -4.35 12.89
CA VAL A 139 9.03 -4.64 13.99
C VAL A 139 7.64 -5.04 13.51
N ASP A 140 7.31 -4.76 12.25
CA ASP A 140 6.03 -5.12 11.65
C ASP A 140 6.14 -5.15 10.11
N LYS A 141 5.33 -5.99 9.47
CA LYS A 141 5.16 -6.09 8.02
C LYS A 141 3.71 -6.40 7.72
N MET A 142 3.08 -5.57 6.91
CA MET A 142 1.71 -5.79 6.43
C MET A 142 1.66 -5.77 4.90
N THR A 143 0.69 -6.46 4.33
CA THR A 143 0.37 -6.42 2.91
C THR A 143 -1.13 -6.36 2.73
N HIS A 144 -1.60 -5.29 2.09
CA HIS A 144 -3.00 -5.04 1.82
C HIS A 144 -3.28 -5.23 0.33
N MET A 145 -4.18 -6.16 -0.01
CA MET A 145 -4.71 -6.29 -1.37
C MET A 145 -5.62 -5.10 -1.66
N VAL A 146 -5.26 -4.32 -2.66
CA VAL A 146 -5.99 -3.12 -3.08
C VAL A 146 -7.04 -3.49 -4.11
N GLY A 147 -6.67 -4.32 -5.11
CA GLY A 147 -7.60 -4.88 -6.08
C GLY A 147 -7.16 -4.70 -7.53
N SER A 148 -8.08 -4.90 -8.47
CA SER A 148 -7.83 -4.68 -9.90
C SER A 148 -8.54 -3.43 -10.39
N TYR A 149 -7.86 -2.62 -11.19
CA TYR A 149 -8.34 -1.31 -11.61
C TYR A 149 -8.13 -1.12 -13.11
N PRO A 150 -9.17 -0.73 -13.87
CA PRO A 150 -8.99 -0.27 -15.24
C PRO A 150 -8.40 1.15 -15.27
N PRO A 151 -7.80 1.58 -16.40
CA PRO A 151 -7.40 2.96 -16.60
C PRO A 151 -8.58 3.93 -16.45
N LYS A 152 -8.36 5.03 -15.74
CA LYS A 152 -9.38 6.07 -15.52
C LYS A 152 -8.73 7.43 -15.29
N THR A 153 -9.35 8.50 -15.78
CA THR A 153 -8.83 9.87 -15.61
C THR A 153 -8.94 10.38 -14.17
N GLU A 154 -9.97 9.93 -13.46
CA GLU A 154 -10.22 10.28 -12.06
C GLU A 154 -9.26 9.56 -11.10
N ILE A 155 -8.92 10.24 -10.00
CA ILE A 155 -8.15 9.65 -8.91
C ILE A 155 -8.97 8.54 -8.25
N GLN A 156 -8.33 7.39 -8.10
CA GLN A 156 -8.84 6.26 -7.33
C GLN A 156 -8.21 6.28 -5.94
N SER A 157 -8.94 5.77 -4.96
CA SER A 157 -8.48 5.69 -3.58
C SER A 157 -8.72 4.31 -3.00
N TYR A 158 -7.76 3.83 -2.23
CA TYR A 158 -7.91 2.66 -1.37
C TYR A 158 -7.66 3.07 0.08
N THR A 159 -8.53 2.63 0.99
CA THR A 159 -8.35 2.86 2.43
C THR A 159 -8.26 1.52 3.15
N THR A 160 -7.21 1.33 3.94
CA THR A 160 -7.00 0.11 4.71
C THR A 160 -8.14 -0.12 5.73
N PRO A 161 -8.30 -1.36 6.22
CA PRO A 161 -8.97 -1.61 7.48
C PRO A 161 -8.38 -0.73 8.61
N PRO A 162 -9.16 -0.48 9.69
CA PRO A 162 -8.65 0.29 10.81
C PRO A 162 -7.55 -0.50 11.55
N GLU A 163 -6.50 0.19 11.95
CA GLU A 163 -5.38 -0.32 12.73
C GLU A 163 -5.20 0.54 13.98
N ASP A 164 -4.77 -0.09 15.08
CA ASP A 164 -4.54 0.62 16.34
C ASP A 164 -3.04 0.84 16.57
N ALA A 165 -2.65 2.09 16.81
CA ALA A 165 -1.27 2.42 17.14
C ALA A 165 -0.86 1.75 18.46
N PRO A 166 0.35 1.15 18.57
CA PRO A 166 0.77 0.50 19.79
C PRO A 166 0.90 1.52 20.93
N ALA A 167 0.72 1.04 22.17
CA ALA A 167 0.63 1.88 23.36
C ALA A 167 1.58 1.47 24.49
N GLY A 168 1.92 2.45 25.33
CA GLY A 168 2.79 2.27 26.48
C GLY A 168 4.17 2.85 26.27
N VAL A 169 4.89 3.06 27.38
CA VAL A 169 6.21 3.72 27.40
C VAL A 169 7.20 3.04 26.46
N MET A 170 7.14 1.71 26.36
CA MET A 170 8.01 0.93 25.48
C MET A 170 7.65 1.05 24.00
N ALA A 171 6.42 1.41 23.62
CA ALA A 171 6.00 1.59 22.22
C ALA A 171 6.18 3.03 21.73
N ARG A 172 6.31 4.00 22.63
CA ARG A 172 6.57 5.40 22.24
C ARG A 172 7.95 5.55 21.60
N GLY A 173 8.06 6.51 20.68
CA GLY A 173 9.30 6.85 19.97
C GLY A 173 9.14 6.84 18.46
N SER A 174 10.27 6.93 17.76
CA SER A 174 10.32 7.11 16.31
C SER A 174 10.35 5.78 15.56
N TYR A 175 9.58 5.76 14.48
CA TYR A 175 9.44 4.66 13.55
C TYR A 175 9.74 5.14 12.14
N THR A 176 10.34 4.26 11.35
CA THR A 176 10.54 4.46 9.92
C THR A 176 9.75 3.40 9.17
N VAL A 177 9.12 3.81 8.08
CA VAL A 177 8.28 2.96 7.27
C VAL A 177 8.84 2.89 5.87
N SER A 178 9.01 1.68 5.35
CA SER A 178 9.24 1.42 3.93
C SER A 178 7.93 0.98 3.30
N SER A 179 7.50 1.74 2.29
CA SER A 179 6.23 1.55 1.59
C SER A 179 6.49 1.17 0.14
N LEU A 180 5.74 0.19 -0.36
CA LEU A 180 5.82 -0.31 -1.74
C LEU A 180 4.41 -0.50 -2.29
N PHE A 181 4.14 0.09 -3.45
CA PHE A 181 2.93 -0.14 -4.22
C PHE A 181 3.29 -0.97 -5.46
N THR A 182 2.72 -2.17 -5.54
CA THR A 182 3.08 -3.20 -6.53
C THR A 182 1.85 -3.99 -6.98
N ASP A 183 1.98 -4.92 -7.91
CA ASP A 183 0.88 -5.68 -8.49
C ASP A 183 1.20 -7.17 -8.64
N ASP A 184 0.28 -7.95 -9.23
CA ASP A 184 0.48 -9.37 -9.49
C ASP A 184 1.63 -9.66 -10.48
N ASP A 185 1.92 -8.71 -11.37
CA ASP A 185 3.01 -8.77 -12.36
C ASP A 185 4.36 -8.34 -11.77
N LYS A 186 4.39 -8.01 -10.47
CA LYS A 186 5.57 -7.57 -9.70
C LYS A 186 6.17 -6.25 -10.19
N HIS A 187 5.38 -5.40 -10.84
CA HIS A 187 5.82 -4.05 -11.16
C HIS A 187 6.01 -3.24 -9.87
N GLU A 188 7.13 -2.53 -9.75
CA GLU A 188 7.31 -1.52 -8.72
C GLU A 188 6.73 -0.19 -9.22
N HIS A 189 5.50 0.13 -8.84
CA HIS A 189 4.84 1.38 -9.27
C HIS A 189 5.39 2.58 -8.50
N LEU A 190 5.56 2.41 -7.19
CA LEU A 190 6.25 3.39 -6.36
C LEU A 190 6.79 2.72 -5.10
N LYS A 191 8.02 3.08 -4.73
CA LYS A 191 8.63 2.74 -3.44
C LYS A 191 9.11 4.01 -2.75
N TRP A 192 8.75 4.19 -1.49
CA TRP A 192 9.12 5.37 -0.71
C TRP A 192 9.32 5.03 0.77
N GLU A 193 9.93 5.96 1.48
CA GLU A 193 10.14 5.84 2.92
C GLU A 193 9.68 7.11 3.63
N TRP A 194 9.09 6.95 4.81
CA TRP A 194 8.57 8.02 5.64
C TRP A 194 8.68 7.65 7.11
N SER A 195 8.42 8.60 8.01
CA SER A 195 8.59 8.40 9.44
C SER A 195 7.40 8.89 10.24
N PHE A 196 7.17 8.26 11.39
CA PHE A 196 6.20 8.73 12.37
C PHE A 196 6.72 8.50 13.79
N ASP A 197 6.22 9.30 14.72
CA ASP A 197 6.48 9.18 16.15
C ASP A 197 5.20 8.75 16.87
N ILE A 198 5.32 7.74 17.72
CA ILE A 198 4.27 7.41 18.67
C ILE A 198 4.49 8.22 19.95
N LYS A 199 3.52 9.08 20.27
CA LYS A 199 3.54 9.94 21.46
C LYS A 199 2.29 9.71 22.32
N LYS A 200 2.36 10.13 23.59
CA LYS A 200 1.22 10.03 24.53
C LYS A 200 0.03 10.89 24.09
N ASP A 201 0.32 12.05 23.48
CA ASP A 201 -0.66 13.01 23.00
C ASP A 201 -0.24 13.56 21.62
N TRP A 202 -1.19 14.18 20.93
CA TRP A 202 -1.01 14.71 19.56
C TRP A 202 -0.19 16.00 19.48
N LYS A 203 0.06 16.61 20.63
CA LYS A 203 0.95 17.75 20.81
C LYS A 203 2.02 17.29 21.79
N GLU A 204 3.22 17.87 21.71
CA GLU A 204 4.17 17.74 22.82
C GLU A 204 3.58 18.21 24.14
#